data_AF-A0A7C2AB43-F1
#
_entry.id   AF-A0A7C2AB43-F1
#
_cell.length_a   1.000
_cell.length_b   1.000
_cell.length_c   1.000
_cell.angle_alpha   90.00
_cell.angle_beta   90.00
_cell.angle_gamma   90.00
#
_symmetry.space_group_name_H-M   'P 1'
#
loop_
_entity.id
_entity.type
_entity.pdbx_description
1 polymer ?
#
loop_
_entity_poly.entity_id
_entity_poly.type
_entity_poly.pdbx_seq_one_letter_code
_entity_poly.pdbx_strand_id
1 'polypeptide(L)'
;MERKSGRIFGGVVVFVMLVSAAFVSTLVNAEVSQDFNTSFSKKLVEKPSTARLIGRLSERLVSSSNLFGAVVHTECDGVEVSKQLRWNVYEGFNVDNDNGTGVNGMDVEVKYIVFPWVEFEPDFAVGMIFSLSVNRLGEEVKNKNLTVSLDATVGGTKVEVGYWSPNESGNVVPDSVTLTFMPLYYPLEGLGFRLALLPNYSSGVENKTLVLFADYKRSEVERRYSIRFDPAVETQVEFKPTKSEGKWRYTFIRFSEIETLVTTVVKNVVGSSEKETTLVIDKLPEEMSFYLQTTPFTSEGGMFLYESTNTFNVNLQVVSSDVGVCRYITLLNTPRRLEAKWVPNRLNGSYSLSVESNNTRFMLRDSVFDPSVNLTVSNLHDVDLRAFWNLSQPGNFTLTKSRGLVADLSFKLGDWHADVNTRLTSERLFLSWYLNVSGYMFVDTDWEPATTTEVEISSEDLGFRVSAETLKAEDFLIQWVLWPPEDWDLSWSGEIDFVDLSIDIFSEGSWYHLWPLSQQ
;
A
#
# COMPACT_ATOMS: atom_id res chain seq x y z
N MET A 1 33.23 10.28 -12.22
CA MET A 1 31.99 9.56 -11.83
C MET A 1 31.49 8.85 -13.08
N GLU A 2 31.95 7.61 -13.28
CA GLU A 2 31.59 6.81 -14.46
C GLU A 2 30.16 6.28 -14.32
N ARG A 3 29.31 6.62 -15.29
CA ARG A 3 28.02 5.97 -15.52
C ARG A 3 28.26 4.51 -15.92
N LYS A 4 27.99 3.56 -15.02
CA LYS A 4 27.69 2.17 -15.39
C LYS A 4 26.17 1.99 -15.38
N SER A 5 25.54 2.46 -16.45
CA SER A 5 24.17 2.11 -16.81
C SER A 5 24.23 1.23 -18.07
N GLY A 6 23.61 0.06 -18.01
CA GLY A 6 23.28 -0.73 -19.19
C GLY A 6 24.17 -1.96 -19.39
N ARG A 7 23.63 -3.15 -19.06
CA ARG A 7 23.78 -4.37 -19.90
C ARG A 7 23.03 -5.62 -19.41
N ILE A 8 22.29 -5.61 -18.29
CA ILE A 8 21.67 -6.86 -17.77
C ILE A 8 20.28 -7.15 -18.39
N PHE A 9 19.59 -6.16 -18.96
CA PHE A 9 18.21 -6.31 -19.47
C PHE A 9 18.04 -6.72 -20.94
N GLY A 10 19.12 -6.80 -21.72
CA GLY A 10 19.04 -7.11 -23.16
C GLY A 10 18.55 -8.54 -23.47
N GLY A 11 18.80 -9.51 -22.58
CA GLY A 11 18.50 -10.92 -22.85
C GLY A 11 17.01 -11.28 -22.85
N VAL A 12 16.19 -10.66 -21.99
CA VAL A 12 14.75 -10.97 -21.89
C VAL A 12 13.99 -10.29 -23.02
N VAL A 13 14.32 -9.04 -23.32
CA VAL A 13 13.72 -8.31 -24.44
C VAL A 13 14.09 -8.98 -25.76
N VAL A 14 15.34 -9.40 -25.97
CA VAL A 14 15.75 -10.08 -27.20
C VAL A 14 15.18 -11.48 -27.31
N PHE A 15 15.04 -12.25 -26.20
CA PHE A 15 14.43 -13.58 -26.24
C PHE A 15 12.92 -13.53 -26.44
N VAL A 16 12.23 -12.63 -25.74
CA VAL A 16 10.80 -12.38 -25.95
C VAL A 16 10.55 -11.79 -27.33
N MET A 17 11.40 -10.90 -27.84
CA MET A 17 11.33 -10.41 -29.22
C MET A 17 11.62 -11.51 -30.25
N LEU A 18 12.55 -12.44 -30.00
CA LEU A 18 12.83 -13.56 -30.88
C LEU A 18 11.67 -14.57 -30.90
N VAL A 19 11.06 -14.82 -29.75
CA VAL A 19 9.84 -15.62 -29.64
C VAL A 19 8.69 -14.89 -30.33
N SER A 20 8.47 -13.59 -30.12
CA SER A 20 7.41 -12.87 -30.83
C SER A 20 7.70 -12.72 -32.34
N ALA A 21 8.94 -12.52 -32.78
CA ALA A 21 9.30 -12.38 -34.19
C ALA A 21 9.21 -13.71 -34.96
N ALA A 22 9.49 -14.84 -34.31
CA ALA A 22 9.22 -16.16 -34.86
C ALA A 22 7.70 -16.42 -35.01
N PHE A 23 6.85 -15.72 -34.26
CA PHE A 23 5.40 -15.87 -34.28
C PHE A 23 4.67 -14.84 -35.16
N VAL A 24 5.18 -13.60 -35.28
CA VAL A 24 4.64 -12.58 -36.21
C VAL A 24 4.69 -13.05 -37.67
N SER A 25 5.66 -13.89 -38.04
CA SER A 25 5.73 -14.47 -39.39
C SER A 25 4.68 -15.57 -39.67
N THR A 26 3.92 -16.02 -38.65
CA THR A 26 2.84 -17.02 -38.79
C THR A 26 1.43 -16.48 -38.49
N LEU A 27 1.32 -15.26 -37.94
CA LEU A 27 0.07 -14.56 -37.66
C LEU A 27 -0.25 -13.54 -38.76
N VAL A 28 -0.52 -14.03 -39.96
CA VAL A 28 -1.27 -13.28 -40.97
C VAL A 28 -2.58 -14.04 -41.16
N ASN A 29 -3.70 -13.42 -40.78
CA ASN A 29 -5.10 -13.89 -40.88
C ASN A 29 -5.72 -14.56 -39.64
N ALA A 30 -5.76 -13.85 -38.51
CA ALA A 30 -6.83 -14.07 -37.53
C ALA A 30 -7.38 -12.71 -37.09
N GLU A 31 -8.64 -12.42 -37.45
CA GLU A 31 -9.37 -11.27 -36.94
C GLU A 31 -9.52 -11.40 -35.42
N VAL A 32 -8.79 -10.55 -34.68
CA VAL A 32 -8.88 -10.44 -33.23
C VAL A 32 -9.98 -9.43 -32.91
N SER A 33 -11.15 -9.90 -32.49
CA SER A 33 -12.28 -9.07 -32.07
C SER A 33 -12.04 -8.45 -30.69
N GLN A 34 -12.38 -7.17 -30.58
CA GLN A 34 -12.02 -6.16 -29.58
C GLN A 34 -12.73 -6.22 -28.21
N ASP A 35 -13.22 -7.38 -27.75
CA ASP A 35 -13.94 -7.47 -26.46
C ASP A 35 -13.14 -8.21 -25.38
N PHE A 36 -12.14 -7.54 -24.81
CA PHE A 36 -11.17 -8.10 -23.86
C PHE A 36 -11.46 -7.79 -22.37
N ASN A 37 -12.43 -6.95 -22.03
CA ASN A 37 -12.60 -6.43 -20.67
C ASN A 37 -13.70 -7.08 -19.80
N THR A 38 -14.34 -8.18 -20.20
CA THR A 38 -15.43 -8.77 -19.39
C THR A 38 -15.35 -10.29 -19.20
N SER A 39 -14.30 -10.95 -19.68
CA SER A 39 -14.33 -12.42 -19.76
C SER A 39 -12.95 -13.05 -19.98
N PHE A 40 -11.96 -12.68 -19.17
CA PHE A 40 -10.61 -13.29 -19.31
C PHE A 40 -10.62 -14.79 -18.99
N SER A 41 -11.46 -15.25 -18.07
CA SER A 41 -11.64 -16.67 -17.71
C SER A 41 -12.64 -17.40 -18.61
N LYS A 42 -13.84 -16.83 -18.83
CA LYS A 42 -14.93 -17.48 -19.57
C LYS A 42 -14.62 -17.71 -21.07
N LYS A 43 -13.97 -16.75 -21.74
CA LYS A 43 -13.73 -16.83 -23.20
C LYS A 43 -12.57 -17.75 -23.59
N LEU A 44 -11.60 -17.97 -22.69
CA LEU A 44 -10.49 -18.90 -22.92
C LEU A 44 -10.96 -20.36 -22.90
N VAL A 45 -12.09 -20.64 -22.24
CA VAL A 45 -12.68 -21.99 -22.13
C VAL A 45 -13.70 -22.27 -23.25
N GLU A 46 -14.33 -21.26 -23.86
CA GLU A 46 -15.51 -21.45 -24.72
C GLU A 46 -15.29 -21.43 -26.25
N LYS A 47 -14.12 -21.05 -26.79
CA LYS A 47 -13.89 -21.05 -28.27
C LYS A 47 -12.99 -22.20 -28.75
N PRO A 48 -13.54 -23.23 -29.43
CA PRO A 48 -12.78 -24.42 -29.87
C PRO A 48 -11.72 -24.14 -30.95
N SER A 49 -11.85 -23.06 -31.73
CA SER A 49 -10.99 -22.77 -32.89
C SER A 49 -9.66 -22.12 -32.48
N THR A 50 -9.66 -21.19 -31.53
CA THR A 50 -8.45 -20.57 -30.95
C THR A 50 -7.67 -21.58 -30.11
N ALA A 51 -8.36 -22.41 -29.31
CA ALA A 51 -7.74 -23.48 -28.53
C ALA A 51 -7.01 -24.53 -29.40
N ARG A 52 -7.55 -24.86 -30.59
CA ARG A 52 -6.93 -25.82 -31.53
C ARG A 52 -5.66 -25.29 -32.20
N LEU A 53 -5.62 -24.00 -32.56
CA LEU A 53 -4.45 -23.40 -33.21
C LEU A 53 -3.33 -23.16 -32.19
N ILE A 54 -3.67 -22.67 -31.00
CA ILE A 54 -2.76 -22.51 -29.86
C ILE A 54 -2.24 -23.89 -29.42
N GLY A 55 -3.11 -24.90 -29.32
CA GLY A 55 -2.74 -26.28 -28.96
C GLY A 55 -1.74 -26.92 -29.93
N ARG A 56 -1.89 -26.69 -31.25
CA ARG A 56 -0.92 -27.21 -32.24
C ARG A 56 0.43 -26.50 -32.19
N LEU A 57 0.46 -25.21 -31.81
CA LEU A 57 1.70 -24.43 -31.70
C LEU A 57 2.43 -24.76 -30.38
N SER A 58 1.70 -24.86 -29.27
CA SER A 58 2.27 -25.21 -27.96
C SER A 58 2.72 -26.67 -27.91
N GLU A 59 1.94 -27.64 -28.39
CA GLU A 59 2.35 -29.07 -28.39
C GLU A 59 3.66 -29.27 -29.13
N ARG A 60 3.85 -28.61 -30.29
CA ARG A 60 5.05 -28.78 -31.13
C ARG A 60 6.30 -28.10 -30.54
N LEU A 61 6.12 -27.02 -29.77
CA LEU A 61 7.20 -26.27 -29.12
C LEU A 61 7.56 -26.83 -27.73
N VAL A 62 6.56 -27.30 -26.98
CA VAL A 62 6.73 -27.96 -25.66
C VAL A 62 7.28 -29.38 -25.82
N SER A 63 6.95 -30.11 -26.90
CA SER A 63 7.43 -31.49 -27.10
C SER A 63 8.85 -31.59 -27.67
N SER A 64 9.36 -30.54 -28.34
CA SER A 64 10.65 -30.59 -29.04
C SER A 64 11.82 -29.99 -28.24
N SER A 65 11.53 -29.34 -27.11
CA SER A 65 12.53 -28.76 -26.24
C SER A 65 11.97 -28.65 -24.83
N ASN A 66 12.77 -28.96 -23.81
CA ASN A 66 12.46 -28.75 -22.38
C ASN A 66 12.24 -27.26 -22.01
N LEU A 67 11.67 -26.44 -22.89
CA LEU A 67 11.48 -25.00 -22.75
C LEU A 67 10.52 -24.64 -21.62
N PHE A 68 9.62 -25.54 -21.22
CA PHE A 68 8.69 -25.36 -20.11
C PHE A 68 8.60 -26.64 -19.29
N GLY A 69 9.68 -26.97 -18.57
CA GLY A 69 9.59 -27.93 -17.48
C GLY A 69 8.65 -27.37 -16.42
N ALA A 70 7.44 -27.91 -16.37
CA ALA A 70 6.40 -27.54 -15.42
C ALA A 70 6.23 -28.65 -14.39
N VAL A 71 6.50 -28.36 -13.13
CA VAL A 71 6.26 -29.28 -12.03
C VAL A 71 5.14 -28.69 -11.19
N VAL A 72 4.12 -29.49 -10.90
CA VAL A 72 3.11 -29.11 -9.93
C VAL A 72 3.50 -29.67 -8.57
N HIS A 73 3.48 -28.80 -7.58
CA HIS A 73 3.73 -29.10 -6.18
C HIS A 73 2.44 -28.97 -5.40
N THR A 74 2.19 -29.92 -4.51
CA THR A 74 1.08 -29.87 -3.56
C THR A 74 1.61 -30.12 -2.15
N GLU A 75 1.09 -29.39 -1.17
CA GLU A 75 1.31 -29.65 0.25
C GLU A 75 -0.06 -29.72 0.94
N CYS A 76 -0.38 -30.82 1.60
CA CYS A 76 -1.62 -30.99 2.35
C CYS A 76 -1.33 -31.48 3.76
N ASP A 77 -1.56 -30.64 4.78
CA ASP A 77 -1.25 -30.94 6.20
C ASP A 77 0.16 -31.53 6.41
N GLY A 78 1.16 -31.05 5.66
CA GLY A 78 2.56 -31.50 5.73
C GLY A 78 2.92 -32.70 4.85
N VAL A 79 1.98 -33.24 4.07
CA VAL A 79 2.27 -34.23 3.02
C VAL A 79 2.59 -33.48 1.72
N GLU A 80 3.82 -33.62 1.24
CA GLU A 80 4.30 -32.99 0.00
C GLU A 80 4.31 -33.98 -1.16
N VAL A 81 3.71 -33.58 -2.29
CA VAL A 81 3.71 -34.37 -3.54
C VAL A 81 4.09 -33.47 -4.70
N SER A 82 4.98 -33.96 -5.56
CA SER A 82 5.47 -33.22 -6.73
C SER A 82 5.35 -34.09 -7.96
N LYS A 83 4.79 -33.55 -9.04
CA LYS A 83 4.57 -34.31 -10.27
C LYS A 83 4.76 -33.42 -11.49
N GLN A 84 5.49 -33.95 -12.47
CA GLN A 84 5.55 -33.33 -13.79
C GLN A 84 4.27 -33.65 -14.55
N LEU A 85 3.54 -32.61 -14.97
CA LEU A 85 2.26 -32.76 -15.65
C LEU A 85 2.41 -32.61 -17.16
N ARG A 86 1.46 -33.20 -17.91
CA ARG A 86 1.30 -32.89 -19.32
C ARG A 86 0.55 -31.56 -19.49
N TRP A 87 1.02 -30.74 -20.41
CA TRP A 87 0.40 -29.46 -20.72
C TRP A 87 -1.07 -29.62 -21.12
N ASN A 88 -1.95 -28.84 -20.49
CA ASN A 88 -3.39 -28.79 -20.75
C ASN A 88 -4.13 -30.14 -20.58
N VAL A 89 -3.67 -31.00 -19.67
CA VAL A 89 -4.35 -32.26 -19.28
C VAL A 89 -4.57 -32.27 -17.77
N TYR A 90 -5.75 -32.70 -17.33
CA TYR A 90 -6.00 -32.96 -15.91
C TYR A 90 -5.30 -34.25 -15.48
N GLU A 91 -4.57 -34.16 -14.38
CA GLU A 91 -3.99 -35.33 -13.72
C GLU A 91 -4.29 -35.31 -12.22
N GLY A 92 -4.65 -36.49 -11.69
CA GLY A 92 -4.93 -36.67 -10.27
C GLY A 92 -3.67 -36.71 -9.40
N PHE A 93 -3.82 -36.25 -8.16
CA PHE A 93 -2.84 -36.31 -7.08
C PHE A 93 -3.50 -36.92 -5.85
N ASN A 94 -2.82 -37.87 -5.23
CA ASN A 94 -3.08 -38.28 -3.86
C ASN A 94 -2.25 -37.34 -2.96
N VAL A 95 -2.90 -36.44 -2.24
CA VAL A 95 -2.25 -35.39 -1.43
C VAL A 95 -2.29 -35.71 0.06
N ASP A 96 -3.10 -36.66 0.51
CA ASP A 96 -3.14 -37.10 1.91
C ASP A 96 -2.36 -38.42 2.17
N ASN A 97 -1.85 -39.04 1.11
CA ASN A 97 -1.17 -40.34 1.08
C ASN A 97 -2.03 -41.52 1.57
N ASP A 98 -3.35 -41.42 1.45
CA ASP A 98 -4.30 -42.51 1.68
C ASP A 98 -4.92 -42.94 0.35
N ASN A 99 -4.67 -44.17 -0.09
CA ASN A 99 -5.25 -44.67 -1.34
C ASN A 99 -6.73 -45.06 -1.20
N GLY A 100 -7.29 -45.02 0.02
CA GLY A 100 -8.68 -45.34 0.33
C GLY A 100 -9.64 -44.15 0.23
N THR A 101 -9.13 -42.93 0.07
CA THR A 101 -9.88 -41.68 0.01
C THR A 101 -9.93 -41.13 -1.43
N GLY A 102 -10.67 -40.03 -1.61
CA GLY A 102 -10.82 -39.40 -2.91
C GLY A 102 -11.50 -40.25 -3.99
N VAL A 103 -11.27 -39.88 -5.26
CA VAL A 103 -11.83 -40.56 -6.44
C VAL A 103 -10.73 -41.41 -7.09
N ASN A 104 -10.83 -42.74 -6.95
CA ASN A 104 -9.80 -43.69 -7.36
C ASN A 104 -8.43 -43.47 -6.66
N GLY A 105 -8.45 -43.09 -5.38
CA GLY A 105 -7.23 -42.81 -4.60
C GLY A 105 -6.57 -41.48 -4.95
N MET A 106 -7.32 -40.53 -5.52
CA MET A 106 -6.85 -39.19 -5.90
C MET A 106 -7.78 -38.14 -5.28
N ASP A 107 -7.21 -37.13 -4.66
CA ASP A 107 -7.96 -36.17 -3.84
C ASP A 107 -8.12 -34.81 -4.52
N VAL A 108 -7.21 -34.49 -5.44
CA VAL A 108 -7.31 -33.33 -6.33
C VAL A 108 -6.92 -33.70 -7.75
N GLU A 109 -7.48 -33.00 -8.73
CA GLU A 109 -6.98 -33.01 -10.09
C GLU A 109 -6.50 -31.63 -10.50
N VAL A 110 -5.36 -31.59 -11.19
CA VAL A 110 -4.68 -30.35 -11.56
C VAL A 110 -4.44 -30.32 -13.06
N LYS A 111 -4.66 -29.16 -13.66
CA LYS A 111 -4.34 -28.85 -15.05
C LYS A 111 -3.63 -27.51 -15.11
N TYR A 112 -2.59 -27.41 -15.93
CA TYR A 112 -1.88 -26.16 -16.15
C TYR A 112 -1.83 -25.78 -17.63
N ILE A 113 -1.75 -24.48 -17.88
CA ILE A 113 -1.60 -23.89 -19.21
C ILE A 113 -0.55 -22.78 -19.11
N VAL A 114 0.47 -22.87 -19.96
CA VAL A 114 1.50 -21.82 -20.13
C VAL A 114 1.63 -21.44 -21.59
N PHE A 115 1.60 -20.14 -21.92
CA PHE A 115 1.81 -19.63 -23.28
C PHE A 115 2.23 -18.15 -23.28
N PRO A 116 2.93 -17.68 -24.34
CA PRO A 116 3.29 -16.27 -24.47
C PRO A 116 2.07 -15.37 -24.73
N TRP A 117 2.19 -14.09 -24.39
CA TRP A 117 1.14 -13.10 -24.59
C TRP A 117 1.69 -11.76 -25.08
N VAL A 118 0.94 -11.07 -25.95
CA VAL A 118 1.24 -9.73 -26.44
C VAL A 118 -0.03 -8.88 -26.38
N GLU A 119 0.10 -7.66 -25.87
CA GLU A 119 -0.93 -6.62 -25.87
C GLU A 119 -0.50 -5.49 -26.79
N PHE A 120 -1.45 -4.95 -27.53
CA PHE A 120 -1.21 -3.83 -28.44
C PHE A 120 -1.91 -2.54 -27.97
N GLU A 121 -3.02 -2.65 -27.24
CA GLU A 121 -3.81 -1.52 -26.74
C GLU A 121 -4.32 -1.81 -25.31
N PRO A 122 -4.48 -0.79 -24.45
CA PRO A 122 -4.12 0.61 -24.66
C PRO A 122 -2.61 0.87 -24.64
N ASP A 123 -1.82 -0.07 -24.13
CA ASP A 123 -0.36 0.01 -24.09
C ASP A 123 0.25 -1.29 -24.62
N PHE A 124 1.38 -1.16 -25.32
CA PHE A 124 2.11 -2.34 -25.78
C PHE A 124 2.77 -3.05 -24.60
N ALA A 125 2.45 -4.32 -24.41
CA ALA A 125 3.04 -5.16 -23.38
C ALA A 125 3.32 -6.56 -23.92
N VAL A 126 4.37 -7.20 -23.42
CA VAL A 126 4.66 -8.60 -23.76
C VAL A 126 4.89 -9.38 -22.50
N GLY A 127 4.36 -10.60 -22.45
CA GLY A 127 4.41 -11.41 -21.25
C GLY A 127 4.18 -12.88 -21.50
N MET A 128 3.80 -13.56 -20.43
CA MET A 128 3.40 -14.95 -20.44
C MET A 128 2.18 -15.14 -19.56
N ILE A 129 1.33 -16.08 -19.91
CA ILE A 129 0.21 -16.51 -19.08
C ILE A 129 0.60 -17.82 -18.42
N PHE A 130 0.41 -17.88 -17.10
CA PHE A 130 0.47 -19.10 -16.29
C PHE A 130 -0.91 -19.30 -15.69
N SER A 131 -1.61 -20.36 -16.09
CA SER A 131 -2.92 -20.71 -15.56
C SER A 131 -2.86 -22.07 -14.90
N LEU A 132 -3.43 -22.18 -13.70
CA LEU A 132 -3.50 -23.40 -12.90
C LEU A 132 -4.95 -23.59 -12.48
N SER A 133 -5.54 -24.70 -12.92
CA SER A 133 -6.90 -25.12 -12.54
C SER A 133 -6.80 -26.33 -11.64
N VAL A 134 -7.44 -26.27 -10.49
CA VAL A 134 -7.45 -27.33 -9.48
C VAL A 134 -8.89 -27.66 -9.13
N ASN A 135 -9.27 -28.92 -9.18
CA ASN A 135 -10.56 -29.40 -8.68
C ASN A 135 -10.33 -30.31 -7.49
N ARG A 136 -11.09 -30.09 -6.42
CA ARG A 136 -11.12 -30.97 -5.25
C ARG A 136 -12.02 -32.17 -5.55
N LEU A 137 -11.47 -33.36 -5.40
CA LEU A 137 -12.15 -34.63 -5.65
C LEU A 137 -12.65 -35.28 -4.36
N GLY A 138 -11.84 -35.19 -3.30
CA GLY A 138 -12.15 -35.83 -2.02
C GLY A 138 -12.64 -34.87 -0.93
N GLU A 139 -13.54 -35.36 -0.08
CA GLU A 139 -14.12 -34.57 1.03
C GLU A 139 -13.18 -34.49 2.25
N GLU A 140 -12.23 -35.41 2.37
CA GLU A 140 -11.21 -35.42 3.42
C GLU A 140 -10.23 -34.23 3.32
N VAL A 141 -9.98 -33.72 2.11
CA VAL A 141 -9.15 -32.52 1.88
C VAL A 141 -9.88 -31.21 2.20
N LYS A 142 -11.21 -31.24 2.31
CA LYS A 142 -12.06 -30.03 2.41
C LYS A 142 -11.66 -29.08 3.54
N ASN A 143 -11.28 -29.60 4.70
CA ASN A 143 -10.94 -28.79 5.89
C ASN A 143 -9.43 -28.83 6.19
N LYS A 144 -8.61 -29.07 5.16
CA LYS A 144 -7.17 -29.20 5.29
C LYS A 144 -6.46 -27.91 4.94
N ASN A 145 -5.23 -27.80 5.43
CA ASN A 145 -4.30 -26.81 4.91
C ASN A 145 -3.78 -27.31 3.56
N LEU A 146 -4.19 -26.70 2.44
CA LEU A 146 -3.80 -27.14 1.10
C LEU A 146 -3.08 -26.01 0.33
N THR A 147 -1.89 -26.32 -0.16
CA THR A 147 -1.14 -25.49 -1.11
C THR A 147 -1.02 -26.23 -2.43
N VAL A 148 -1.27 -25.56 -3.56
CA VAL A 148 -1.00 -26.08 -4.90
C VAL A 148 -0.28 -25.02 -5.72
N SER A 149 0.90 -25.33 -6.24
CA SER A 149 1.71 -24.43 -7.06
C SER A 149 2.23 -25.08 -8.34
N LEU A 150 2.50 -24.23 -9.32
CA LEU A 150 3.11 -24.53 -10.60
C LEU A 150 4.48 -23.88 -10.65
N ASP A 151 5.52 -24.70 -10.71
CA ASP A 151 6.89 -24.30 -10.95
C ASP A 151 7.22 -24.40 -12.43
N ALA A 152 7.66 -23.29 -13.01
CA ALA A 152 8.10 -23.22 -14.39
C ALA A 152 9.46 -22.51 -14.50
N THR A 153 10.33 -23.02 -15.37
CA THR A 153 11.58 -22.33 -15.73
C THR A 153 11.47 -21.76 -17.14
N VAL A 154 11.59 -20.44 -17.27
CA VAL A 154 11.55 -19.74 -18.56
C VAL A 154 12.82 -18.92 -18.74
N GLY A 155 13.68 -19.30 -19.69
CA GLY A 155 14.88 -18.52 -20.04
C GLY A 155 15.84 -18.27 -18.86
N GLY A 156 15.96 -19.25 -17.94
CA GLY A 156 16.77 -19.14 -16.72
C GLY A 156 16.11 -18.37 -15.57
N THR A 157 14.86 -17.95 -15.74
CA THR A 157 14.01 -17.42 -14.67
C THR A 157 13.16 -18.54 -14.12
N LYS A 158 13.12 -18.69 -12.79
CA LYS A 158 12.15 -19.55 -12.12
C LYS A 158 10.91 -18.73 -11.79
N VAL A 159 9.75 -19.27 -12.12
CA VAL A 159 8.44 -18.72 -11.78
C VAL A 159 7.69 -19.79 -11.02
N GLU A 160 7.24 -19.46 -9.83
CA GLU A 160 6.28 -20.25 -9.07
C GLU A 160 4.97 -19.47 -9.05
N VAL A 161 3.85 -20.14 -9.29
CA VAL A 161 2.52 -19.56 -9.09
C VAL A 161 1.60 -20.58 -8.47
N GLY A 162 0.91 -20.21 -7.39
CA GLY A 162 0.05 -21.13 -6.69
C GLY A 162 -0.99 -20.44 -5.83
N TYR A 163 -1.81 -21.24 -5.19
CA TYR A 163 -2.69 -20.79 -4.13
C TYR A 163 -2.49 -21.63 -2.88
N TRP A 164 -2.85 -21.02 -1.76
CA TRP A 164 -2.86 -21.62 -0.44
C TRP A 164 -4.24 -21.39 0.20
N SER A 165 -4.85 -22.47 0.66
CA SER A 165 -6.08 -22.49 1.44
C SER A 165 -5.73 -22.79 2.90
N PRO A 166 -5.71 -21.79 3.80
CA PRO A 166 -5.31 -21.98 5.19
C PRO A 166 -6.31 -22.82 5.98
N ASN A 167 -5.83 -23.60 6.96
CA ASN A 167 -6.69 -24.27 7.93
C ASN A 167 -7.12 -23.29 9.03
N GLU A 168 -8.19 -22.56 8.78
CA GLU A 168 -8.80 -21.59 9.69
C GLU A 168 -10.26 -21.96 9.97
N SER A 169 -10.80 -21.48 11.09
CA SER A 169 -12.18 -21.79 11.48
C SER A 169 -13.17 -21.30 10.42
N GLY A 170 -13.98 -22.23 9.88
CA GLY A 170 -14.96 -21.93 8.84
C GLY A 170 -14.41 -21.91 7.41
N ASN A 171 -13.08 -21.93 7.22
CA ASN A 171 -12.49 -22.01 5.89
C ASN A 171 -12.57 -23.45 5.34
N VAL A 172 -12.75 -23.58 4.03
CA VAL A 172 -12.66 -24.87 3.33
C VAL A 172 -11.87 -24.70 2.04
N VAL A 173 -11.23 -25.77 1.58
CA VAL A 173 -10.65 -25.84 0.24
C VAL A 173 -11.78 -25.72 -0.80
N PRO A 174 -11.64 -24.85 -1.82
CA PRO A 174 -12.63 -24.70 -2.89
C PRO A 174 -12.97 -26.03 -3.57
N ASP A 175 -14.19 -26.15 -4.09
CA ASP A 175 -14.55 -27.28 -4.97
C ASP A 175 -13.74 -27.25 -6.26
N SER A 176 -13.52 -26.04 -6.77
CA SER A 176 -12.57 -25.79 -7.84
C SER A 176 -11.99 -24.39 -7.71
N VAL A 177 -10.74 -24.21 -8.11
CA VAL A 177 -10.13 -22.89 -8.26
C VAL A 177 -9.36 -22.83 -9.57
N THR A 178 -9.56 -21.74 -10.31
CA THR A 178 -8.66 -21.38 -11.40
C THR A 178 -7.94 -20.10 -11.03
N LEU A 179 -6.61 -20.16 -11.00
CA LEU A 179 -5.78 -18.99 -10.88
C LEU A 179 -5.07 -18.74 -12.21
N THR A 180 -4.89 -17.46 -12.53
CA THR A 180 -4.06 -17.03 -13.65
C THR A 180 -3.12 -15.96 -13.19
N PHE A 181 -1.84 -16.11 -13.50
CA PHE A 181 -0.80 -15.11 -13.29
C PHE A 181 -0.17 -14.73 -14.62
N MET A 182 0.09 -13.45 -14.77
CA MET A 182 0.55 -12.89 -16.01
C MET A 182 1.58 -11.79 -15.77
N PRO A 183 2.87 -12.11 -15.73
CA PRO A 183 3.92 -11.11 -15.78
C PRO A 183 3.91 -10.42 -17.14
N LEU A 184 3.81 -9.09 -17.14
CA LEU A 184 3.73 -8.24 -18.33
C LEU A 184 4.87 -7.22 -18.33
N TYR A 185 5.71 -7.25 -19.34
CA TYR A 185 6.73 -6.23 -19.58
C TYR A 185 6.18 -5.14 -20.49
N TYR A 186 6.06 -3.93 -19.93
CA TYR A 186 5.74 -2.69 -20.61
C TYR A 186 7.06 -1.99 -20.97
N PRO A 187 7.46 -1.85 -22.25
CA PRO A 187 8.80 -1.38 -22.60
C PRO A 187 9.19 0.00 -22.07
N LEU A 188 8.22 0.87 -21.79
CA LEU A 188 8.47 2.23 -21.31
C LEU A 188 8.35 2.36 -19.79
N GLU A 189 7.61 1.47 -19.13
CA GLU A 189 7.28 1.55 -17.69
C GLU A 189 7.96 0.45 -16.85
N GLY A 190 8.23 -0.73 -17.43
CA GLY A 190 8.85 -1.86 -16.75
C GLY A 190 7.94 -3.08 -16.58
N LEU A 191 8.23 -3.91 -15.59
CA LEU A 191 7.50 -5.16 -15.33
C LEU A 191 6.29 -4.89 -14.42
N GLY A 192 5.09 -5.18 -14.90
CA GLY A 192 3.87 -5.29 -14.10
C GLY A 192 3.33 -6.71 -14.11
N PHE A 193 2.16 -6.91 -13.51
CA PHE A 193 1.50 -8.21 -13.51
C PHE A 193 -0.01 -8.12 -13.39
N ARG A 194 -0.69 -9.13 -13.92
CA ARG A 194 -2.12 -9.39 -13.70
C ARG A 194 -2.32 -10.73 -13.04
N LEU A 195 -3.30 -10.78 -12.16
CA LEU A 195 -3.73 -11.97 -11.45
C LEU A 195 -5.25 -12.09 -11.60
N ALA A 196 -5.73 -13.31 -11.79
CA ALA A 196 -7.15 -13.63 -11.71
C ALA A 196 -7.33 -14.84 -10.80
N LEU A 197 -8.27 -14.77 -9.88
CA LEU A 197 -8.64 -15.84 -8.96
C LEU A 197 -10.11 -16.15 -9.16
N LEU A 198 -10.43 -17.40 -9.45
CA LEU A 198 -11.78 -17.89 -9.68
C LEU A 198 -12.05 -19.09 -8.78
N PRO A 199 -12.38 -18.86 -7.50
CA PRO A 199 -12.73 -19.93 -6.59
C PRO A 199 -14.22 -20.27 -6.73
N ASN A 200 -14.57 -21.54 -6.56
CA ASN A 200 -15.92 -22.03 -6.54
C ASN A 200 -16.19 -22.76 -5.24
N TYR A 201 -17.28 -22.37 -4.57
CA TYR A 201 -17.72 -22.96 -3.32
C TYR A 201 -19.22 -23.26 -3.39
N SER A 202 -19.58 -24.54 -3.35
CA SER A 202 -20.95 -25.02 -3.22
C SER A 202 -21.60 -24.60 -1.90
N SER A 203 -20.80 -24.35 -0.85
CA SER A 203 -21.27 -23.90 0.45
C SER A 203 -21.48 -22.39 0.59
N GLY A 204 -21.20 -21.61 -0.46
CA GLY A 204 -21.06 -20.16 -0.38
C GLY A 204 -19.67 -19.71 0.09
N VAL A 205 -19.42 -18.40 -0.02
CA VAL A 205 -18.08 -17.77 0.13
C VAL A 205 -17.80 -17.18 1.51
N GLU A 206 -18.79 -17.14 2.41
CA GLU A 206 -18.60 -16.58 3.76
C GLU A 206 -17.52 -17.34 4.54
N ASN A 207 -16.62 -16.59 5.19
CA ASN A 207 -15.47 -17.09 5.95
C ASN A 207 -14.52 -17.99 5.13
N LYS A 208 -14.54 -17.89 3.80
CA LYS A 208 -13.62 -18.62 2.93
C LYS A 208 -12.43 -17.76 2.60
N THR A 209 -11.23 -18.27 2.81
CA THR A 209 -10.00 -17.50 2.59
C THR A 209 -9.09 -18.25 1.64
N LEU A 210 -8.51 -17.51 0.71
CA LEU A 210 -7.46 -17.99 -0.17
C LEU A 210 -6.32 -16.99 -0.24
N VAL A 211 -5.11 -17.51 -0.31
CA VAL A 211 -3.89 -16.74 -0.56
C VAL A 211 -3.35 -17.15 -1.91
N LEU A 212 -3.33 -16.21 -2.84
CA LEU A 212 -2.68 -16.37 -4.13
C LEU A 212 -1.22 -15.93 -4.00
N PHE A 213 -0.28 -16.71 -4.52
CA PHE A 213 1.12 -16.31 -4.48
C PHE A 213 1.81 -16.52 -5.82
N ALA A 214 2.82 -15.69 -6.06
CA ALA A 214 3.70 -15.82 -7.19
C ALA A 214 5.14 -15.47 -6.78
N ASP A 215 6.10 -16.31 -7.13
CA ASP A 215 7.53 -16.04 -6.99
C ASP A 215 8.15 -15.89 -8.37
N TYR A 216 9.00 -14.89 -8.52
CA TYR A 216 9.88 -14.69 -9.64
C TYR A 216 11.32 -14.66 -9.11
N LYS A 217 12.15 -15.61 -9.57
CA LYS A 217 13.57 -15.66 -9.19
C LYS A 217 14.48 -15.73 -10.40
N ARG A 218 15.42 -14.79 -10.49
CA ARG A 218 16.46 -14.77 -11.51
C ARG A 218 17.78 -14.28 -10.94
N SER A 219 18.78 -15.15 -10.94
CA SER A 219 20.10 -14.86 -10.36
C SER A 219 19.95 -14.41 -8.90
N GLU A 220 20.45 -13.23 -8.54
CA GLU A 220 20.37 -12.66 -7.18
C GLU A 220 19.13 -11.82 -6.91
N VAL A 221 18.19 -11.74 -7.87
CA VAL A 221 16.94 -10.99 -7.74
C VAL A 221 15.79 -11.97 -7.57
N GLU A 222 15.01 -11.77 -6.52
CA GLU A 222 13.81 -12.54 -6.20
C GLU A 222 12.68 -11.58 -5.85
N ARG A 223 11.48 -11.85 -6.38
CA ARG A 223 10.28 -11.06 -6.12
C ARG A 223 9.14 -12.00 -5.79
N ARG A 224 8.60 -11.87 -4.58
CA ARG A 224 7.47 -12.65 -4.10
C ARG A 224 6.26 -11.75 -3.94
N TYR A 225 5.13 -12.26 -4.40
CA TYR A 225 3.82 -11.66 -4.26
C TYR A 225 2.95 -12.64 -3.50
N SER A 226 2.21 -12.13 -2.52
CA SER A 226 1.18 -12.87 -1.81
C SER A 226 -0.05 -11.99 -1.69
N ILE A 227 -1.22 -12.48 -2.09
CA ILE A 227 -2.48 -11.74 -2.03
C ILE A 227 -3.51 -12.63 -1.34
N ARG A 228 -3.85 -12.27 -0.11
CA ARG A 228 -4.91 -12.90 0.68
C ARG A 228 -6.24 -12.21 0.42
N PHE A 229 -7.28 -13.01 0.16
CA PHE A 229 -8.67 -12.57 0.01
C PHE A 229 -9.53 -13.20 1.11
N ASP A 230 -10.28 -12.37 1.83
CA ASP A 230 -11.15 -12.79 2.94
C ASP A 230 -12.46 -11.97 2.96
N PRO A 231 -13.61 -12.50 2.49
CA PRO A 231 -13.75 -13.79 1.82
C PRO A 231 -13.15 -13.82 0.41
N ALA A 232 -12.73 -15.00 -0.02
CA ALA A 232 -12.21 -15.31 -1.34
C ALA A 232 -13.35 -15.44 -2.36
N VAL A 233 -13.43 -14.43 -3.23
CA VAL A 233 -14.41 -14.34 -4.31
C VAL A 233 -13.71 -14.22 -5.66
N GLU A 234 -14.45 -14.36 -6.76
CA GLU A 234 -13.90 -14.12 -8.09
C GLU A 234 -13.34 -12.70 -8.18
N THR A 235 -12.04 -12.60 -8.43
CA THR A 235 -11.30 -11.33 -8.37
C THR A 235 -10.25 -11.25 -9.46
N GLN A 236 -10.08 -10.07 -10.03
CA GLN A 236 -8.97 -9.71 -10.91
C GLN A 236 -8.16 -8.58 -10.30
N VAL A 237 -6.84 -8.68 -10.40
CA VAL A 237 -5.90 -7.71 -9.87
C VAL A 237 -4.88 -7.35 -10.96
N GLU A 238 -4.62 -6.08 -11.17
CA GLU A 238 -3.53 -5.59 -12.02
C GLU A 238 -2.66 -4.63 -11.22
N PHE A 239 -1.36 -4.92 -11.11
CA PHE A 239 -0.36 -3.94 -10.70
C PHE A 239 0.49 -3.57 -11.91
N LYS A 240 0.42 -2.29 -12.29
CA LYS A 240 1.09 -1.77 -13.46
C LYS A 240 2.08 -0.67 -13.07
N PRO A 241 3.35 -0.76 -13.48
CA PRO A 241 4.29 0.32 -13.24
C PRO A 241 3.90 1.55 -14.07
N THR A 242 4.33 2.72 -13.63
CA THR A 242 4.18 3.97 -14.40
C THR A 242 5.55 4.48 -14.84
N LYS A 243 5.56 5.50 -15.70
CA LYS A 243 6.79 6.20 -16.09
C LYS A 243 7.45 6.96 -14.92
N SER A 244 6.68 7.26 -13.87
CA SER A 244 7.16 7.91 -12.67
C SER A 244 7.76 6.87 -11.73
N GLU A 245 9.02 7.05 -11.37
CA GLU A 245 9.74 6.14 -10.48
C GLU A 245 9.01 5.96 -9.13
N GLY A 246 8.84 4.71 -8.70
CA GLY A 246 8.17 4.37 -7.45
C GLY A 246 6.64 4.53 -7.46
N LYS A 247 6.04 5.05 -8.53
CA LYS A 247 4.59 5.17 -8.69
C LYS A 247 4.02 4.01 -9.49
N TRP A 248 3.02 3.35 -8.93
CA TRP A 248 2.36 2.18 -9.49
C TRP A 248 0.85 2.39 -9.54
N ARG A 249 0.20 1.83 -10.57
CA ARG A 249 -1.25 1.71 -10.64
C ARG A 249 -1.67 0.36 -10.10
N TYR A 250 -2.63 0.39 -9.19
CA TYR A 250 -3.29 -0.77 -8.61
C TYR A 250 -4.72 -0.78 -9.09
N THR A 251 -5.16 -1.90 -9.64
CA THR A 251 -6.55 -2.10 -10.04
C THR A 251 -7.04 -3.42 -9.46
N PHE A 252 -8.19 -3.38 -8.82
CA PHE A 252 -8.88 -4.52 -8.25
C PHE A 252 -10.31 -4.54 -8.81
N ILE A 253 -10.75 -5.69 -9.30
CA ILE A 253 -12.12 -5.93 -9.78
C ILE A 253 -12.64 -7.18 -9.10
N ARG A 254 -13.73 -7.05 -8.37
CA ARG A 254 -14.39 -8.10 -7.60
C ARG A 254 -15.74 -8.43 -8.24
N PHE A 255 -15.95 -9.68 -8.63
CA PHE A 255 -17.18 -10.15 -9.29
C PHE A 255 -18.14 -10.79 -8.28
N SER A 256 -18.43 -10.06 -7.21
CA SER A 256 -19.31 -10.47 -6.11
C SER A 256 -19.89 -9.22 -5.47
N GLU A 257 -21.04 -9.36 -4.78
CA GLU A 257 -21.60 -8.28 -3.96
C GLU A 257 -20.95 -8.21 -2.56
N ILE A 258 -20.26 -9.29 -2.13
CA ILE A 258 -19.72 -9.43 -0.76
C ILE A 258 -18.36 -8.73 -0.62
N GLU A 259 -18.26 -7.76 0.30
CA GLU A 259 -17.02 -7.02 0.64
C GLU A 259 -15.91 -7.97 1.06
N THR A 260 -14.71 -7.73 0.53
CA THR A 260 -13.52 -8.55 0.76
C THR A 260 -12.42 -7.70 1.39
N LEU A 261 -11.79 -8.20 2.44
CA LEU A 261 -10.50 -7.74 2.93
C LEU A 261 -9.41 -8.31 2.04
N VAL A 262 -8.61 -7.43 1.44
CA VAL A 262 -7.46 -7.81 0.61
C VAL A 262 -6.17 -7.43 1.31
N THR A 263 -5.29 -8.40 1.51
CA THR A 263 -3.93 -8.16 2.02
C THR A 263 -2.92 -8.59 0.98
N THR A 264 -2.21 -7.62 0.40
CA THR A 264 -1.15 -7.84 -0.58
C THR A 264 0.20 -7.63 0.08
N VAL A 265 1.09 -8.63 0.00
CA VAL A 265 2.48 -8.54 0.43
C VAL A 265 3.37 -8.62 -0.80
N VAL A 266 4.25 -7.65 -0.96
CA VAL A 266 5.27 -7.61 -2.01
C VAL A 266 6.64 -7.62 -1.36
N LYS A 267 7.40 -8.69 -1.59
CA LYS A 267 8.75 -8.87 -1.08
C LYS A 267 9.75 -8.87 -2.23
N ASN A 268 10.74 -8.00 -2.15
CA ASN A 268 11.83 -7.88 -3.11
C ASN A 268 13.14 -8.22 -2.41
N VAL A 269 13.89 -9.17 -2.96
CA VAL A 269 15.22 -9.54 -2.49
C VAL A 269 16.22 -9.24 -3.61
N VAL A 270 17.28 -8.51 -3.28
CA VAL A 270 18.39 -8.19 -4.20
C VAL A 270 19.70 -8.43 -3.45
N GLY A 271 20.39 -9.52 -3.79
CA GLY A 271 21.58 -9.96 -3.04
C GLY A 271 21.21 -10.28 -1.59
N SER A 272 21.80 -9.55 -0.63
CA SER A 272 21.47 -9.68 0.80
C SER A 272 20.43 -8.67 1.30
N SER A 273 19.98 -7.74 0.43
CA SER A 273 18.98 -6.74 0.80
C SER A 273 17.59 -7.30 0.58
N GLU A 274 16.73 -7.14 1.58
CA GLU A 274 15.33 -7.54 1.54
C GLU A 274 14.45 -6.35 1.88
N LYS A 275 13.42 -6.13 1.05
CA LYS A 275 12.39 -5.13 1.28
C LYS A 275 11.01 -5.74 1.09
N GLU A 276 10.15 -5.54 2.08
CA GLU A 276 8.76 -5.97 2.07
C GLU A 276 7.84 -4.77 2.21
N THR A 277 6.74 -4.79 1.47
CA THR A 277 5.66 -3.82 1.58
C THR A 277 4.34 -4.56 1.62
N THR A 278 3.54 -4.28 2.63
CA THR A 278 2.19 -4.82 2.79
C THR A 278 1.17 -3.73 2.52
N LEU A 279 0.17 -4.04 1.72
CA LEU A 279 -0.97 -3.21 1.38
C LEU A 279 -2.24 -3.93 1.87
N VAL A 280 -3.01 -3.28 2.73
CA VAL A 280 -4.29 -3.81 3.23
C VAL A 280 -5.41 -2.90 2.74
N ILE A 281 -6.41 -3.50 2.09
CA ILE A 281 -7.63 -2.84 1.62
C ILE A 281 -8.80 -3.51 2.33
N ASP A 282 -9.38 -2.81 3.30
CA ASP A 282 -10.56 -3.26 4.02
C ASP A 282 -11.82 -2.70 3.33
N LYS A 283 -12.77 -3.60 3.06
CA LYS A 283 -13.99 -3.38 2.27
C LYS A 283 -13.74 -3.05 0.79
N LEU A 284 -13.00 -3.91 0.10
CA LEU A 284 -12.79 -3.75 -1.35
C LEU A 284 -14.15 -3.67 -2.09
N PRO A 285 -14.44 -2.58 -2.83
CA PRO A 285 -15.64 -2.48 -3.65
C PRO A 285 -15.55 -3.34 -4.92
N GLU A 286 -16.62 -3.39 -5.72
CA GLU A 286 -16.63 -4.13 -7.00
C GLU A 286 -15.52 -3.71 -7.96
N GLU A 287 -15.17 -2.43 -7.99
CA GLU A 287 -14.06 -1.92 -8.77
C GLU A 287 -13.34 -0.80 -8.01
N MET A 288 -12.02 -0.92 -7.91
CA MET A 288 -11.15 0.11 -7.33
C MET A 288 -9.88 0.22 -8.17
N SER A 289 -9.60 1.41 -8.69
CA SER A 289 -8.32 1.70 -9.35
C SER A 289 -7.71 2.98 -8.78
N PHE A 290 -6.43 2.92 -8.44
CA PHE A 290 -5.69 4.04 -7.88
C PHE A 290 -4.20 3.95 -8.20
N TYR A 291 -3.54 5.10 -8.17
CA TYR A 291 -2.10 5.20 -8.17
C TYR A 291 -1.62 5.32 -6.73
N LEU A 292 -0.53 4.63 -6.44
CA LEU A 292 0.17 4.73 -5.17
C LEU A 292 1.66 4.97 -5.46
N GLN A 293 2.21 5.97 -4.79
CA GLN A 293 3.65 6.19 -4.72
C GLN A 293 4.03 6.33 -3.26
N THR A 294 5.02 5.55 -2.87
CA THR A 294 5.62 5.61 -1.54
C THR A 294 7.11 5.70 -1.73
N THR A 295 7.72 6.83 -1.38
CA THR A 295 9.17 6.84 -1.18
C THR A 295 9.44 6.35 0.24
N PRO A 296 10.42 5.44 0.42
CA PRO A 296 10.60 4.79 1.71
C PRO A 296 10.82 5.82 2.80
N PHE A 297 10.28 5.49 3.96
CA PHE A 297 10.40 6.22 5.21
C PHE A 297 11.87 6.24 5.61
N THR A 298 12.61 7.26 5.20
CA THR A 298 14.00 7.44 5.64
C THR A 298 14.03 8.31 6.89
N SER A 299 15.17 8.33 7.57
CA SER A 299 15.43 9.34 8.61
C SER A 299 15.39 10.78 8.08
N GLU A 300 15.52 10.96 6.77
CA GLU A 300 15.47 12.27 6.11
C GLU A 300 14.05 12.67 5.66
N GLY A 301 13.07 11.77 5.84
CA GLY A 301 11.70 11.98 5.41
C GLY A 301 11.19 11.02 4.35
N GLY A 302 10.00 11.32 3.83
CA GLY A 302 9.35 10.52 2.81
C GLY A 302 8.14 11.23 2.18
N MET A 303 7.54 10.54 1.20
CA MET A 303 6.35 10.98 0.47
C MET A 303 5.38 9.80 0.37
N PHE A 304 4.10 10.12 0.54
CA PHE A 304 2.97 9.27 0.19
C PHE A 304 2.08 10.02 -0.79
N LEU A 305 1.78 9.38 -1.92
CA LEU A 305 0.81 9.87 -2.89
C LEU A 305 -0.19 8.77 -3.18
N TYR A 306 -1.46 9.09 -2.96
CA TYR A 306 -2.62 8.32 -3.40
C TYR A 306 -3.39 9.16 -4.42
N GLU A 307 -3.74 8.59 -5.56
CA GLU A 307 -4.61 9.23 -6.56
C GLU A 307 -5.60 8.24 -7.15
N SER A 308 -6.87 8.62 -7.19
CA SER A 308 -7.94 7.87 -7.85
C SER A 308 -8.91 8.83 -8.53
N THR A 309 -9.69 8.29 -9.48
CA THR A 309 -10.78 9.02 -10.13
C THR A 309 -11.99 9.19 -9.21
N ASN A 310 -12.14 8.31 -8.22
CA ASN A 310 -13.28 8.27 -7.31
C ASN A 310 -12.82 8.34 -5.84
N THR A 311 -13.76 8.70 -4.96
CA THR A 311 -13.61 8.51 -3.52
C THR A 311 -14.20 7.16 -3.12
N PHE A 312 -13.60 6.47 -2.15
CA PHE A 312 -14.15 5.21 -1.63
C PHE A 312 -14.24 5.22 -0.11
N ASN A 313 -15.30 4.60 0.42
CA ASN A 313 -15.44 4.28 1.84
C ASN A 313 -14.62 3.02 2.18
N VAL A 314 -13.30 3.13 2.01
CA VAL A 314 -12.33 2.05 2.13
C VAL A 314 -11.24 2.48 3.10
N ASN A 315 -10.76 1.54 3.91
CA ASN A 315 -9.56 1.76 4.72
C ASN A 315 -8.36 1.16 3.98
N LEU A 316 -7.39 2.01 3.66
CA LEU A 316 -6.13 1.63 3.05
C LEU A 316 -5.01 1.71 4.09
N GLN A 317 -4.28 0.62 4.29
CA GLN A 317 -3.08 0.60 5.11
C GLN A 317 -1.88 0.19 4.26
N VAL A 318 -0.77 0.90 4.43
CA VAL A 318 0.53 0.55 3.86
C VAL A 318 1.53 0.35 4.99
N VAL A 319 2.20 -0.80 4.98
CA VAL A 319 3.24 -1.16 5.96
C VAL A 319 4.52 -1.47 5.22
N SER A 320 5.65 -0.91 5.65
CA SER A 320 6.96 -1.16 5.06
C SER A 320 7.90 -1.79 6.07
N SER A 321 8.70 -2.77 5.63
CA SER A 321 9.77 -3.37 6.44
C SER A 321 11.02 -2.51 6.50
N ASP A 322 11.15 -1.50 5.63
CA ASP A 322 12.32 -0.61 5.63
C ASP A 322 12.51 0.06 6.99
N VAL A 323 13.78 0.11 7.42
CA VAL A 323 14.17 0.73 8.69
C VAL A 323 14.14 2.25 8.52
N GLY A 324 13.13 2.88 9.11
CA GLY A 324 13.07 4.33 9.26
C GLY A 324 12.13 4.77 10.36
N VAL A 325 11.92 6.09 10.42
CA VAL A 325 11.19 6.76 11.50
C VAL A 325 9.68 6.50 11.43
N CYS A 326 9.14 6.06 10.29
CA CYS A 326 7.72 5.70 10.16
C CYS A 326 7.59 4.36 9.42
N ARG A 327 6.58 3.57 9.76
CA ARG A 327 6.37 2.21 9.23
C ARG A 327 4.96 1.98 8.69
N TYR A 328 3.98 2.69 9.24
CA TYR A 328 2.56 2.53 8.97
C TYR A 328 1.98 3.81 8.39
N ILE A 329 1.33 3.69 7.24
CA ILE A 329 0.42 4.71 6.72
C ILE A 329 -0.99 4.15 6.77
N THR A 330 -1.94 4.90 7.30
CA THR A 330 -3.36 4.53 7.33
C THR A 330 -4.18 5.66 6.76
N LEU A 331 -5.04 5.33 5.81
CA LEU A 331 -5.92 6.23 5.11
C LEU A 331 -7.35 5.69 5.22
N LEU A 332 -8.17 6.34 6.03
CA LEU A 332 -9.58 5.99 6.18
C LEU A 332 -10.41 6.87 5.26
N ASN A 333 -11.36 6.26 4.55
CA ASN A 333 -12.14 6.90 3.48
C ASN A 333 -11.23 7.50 2.41
N THR A 334 -10.67 6.63 1.56
CA THR A 334 -9.75 7.04 0.49
C THR A 334 -10.34 8.17 -0.40
N PRO A 335 -9.61 9.29 -0.57
CA PRO A 335 -10.04 10.48 -1.30
C PRO A 335 -9.81 10.34 -2.81
N ARG A 336 -10.04 11.39 -3.62
CA ARG A 336 -9.55 11.38 -5.02
C ARG A 336 -8.06 11.58 -5.10
N ARG A 337 -7.50 12.40 -4.21
CA ARG A 337 -6.07 12.63 -4.12
C ARG A 337 -5.68 12.88 -2.68
N LEU A 338 -4.55 12.30 -2.28
CA LEU A 338 -3.82 12.68 -1.08
C LEU A 338 -2.33 12.64 -1.35
N GLU A 339 -1.65 13.75 -1.12
CA GLU A 339 -0.20 13.87 -1.18
C GLU A 339 0.30 14.34 0.18
N ALA A 340 1.09 13.51 0.85
CA ALA A 340 1.76 13.84 2.10
C ALA A 340 3.27 13.78 1.91
N LYS A 341 3.99 14.78 2.42
CA LYS A 341 5.46 14.77 2.53
C LYS A 341 5.84 15.17 3.93
N TRP A 342 6.85 14.52 4.49
CA TRP A 342 7.30 14.80 5.85
C TRP A 342 8.81 14.71 5.94
N VAL A 343 9.36 15.49 6.87
CA VAL A 343 10.75 15.43 7.33
C VAL A 343 10.68 15.35 8.86
N PRO A 344 10.89 14.17 9.47
CA PRO A 344 10.66 13.95 10.89
C PRO A 344 11.90 14.35 11.70
N ASN A 345 12.34 15.61 11.56
CA ASN A 345 13.50 16.16 12.25
C ASN A 345 13.07 17.13 13.34
N ARG A 346 13.76 17.12 14.48
CA ARG A 346 13.47 18.01 15.61
C ARG A 346 13.78 19.49 15.30
N LEU A 347 14.89 19.77 14.63
CA LEU A 347 15.44 21.12 14.46
C LEU A 347 15.04 21.78 13.14
N ASN A 348 14.67 20.99 12.13
CA ASN A 348 14.25 21.49 10.81
C ASN A 348 13.14 20.62 10.19
N GLY A 349 12.20 20.17 11.01
CA GLY A 349 11.15 19.29 10.56
C GLY A 349 10.07 20.02 9.77
N SER A 350 9.39 19.25 8.92
CA SER A 350 8.29 19.75 8.12
C SER A 350 7.27 18.67 7.81
N TYR A 351 6.04 19.10 7.58
CA TYR A 351 4.96 18.28 7.08
C TYR A 351 4.17 19.07 6.05
N SER A 352 3.82 18.44 4.95
CA SER A 352 2.87 18.98 3.98
C SER A 352 1.84 17.93 3.65
N LEU A 353 0.59 18.36 3.56
CA LEU A 353 -0.53 17.51 3.22
C LEU A 353 -1.46 18.27 2.27
N SER A 354 -1.70 17.67 1.11
CA SER A 354 -2.70 18.12 0.16
C SER A 354 -3.69 16.99 -0.08
N VAL A 355 -4.98 17.28 0.02
CA VAL A 355 -6.06 16.30 -0.08
C VAL A 355 -7.24 16.88 -0.83
N GLU A 356 -7.82 16.07 -1.72
CA GLU A 356 -9.05 16.38 -2.45
C GLU A 356 -10.15 15.41 -1.97
N SER A 357 -10.91 15.83 -0.96
CA SER A 357 -11.85 14.97 -0.21
C SER A 357 -12.89 15.76 0.56
N ASN A 358 -13.94 15.05 1.00
CA ASN A 358 -14.97 15.57 1.89
C ASN A 358 -15.01 14.87 3.26
N ASN A 359 -14.19 13.85 3.55
CA ASN A 359 -14.17 13.18 4.86
C ASN A 359 -13.05 12.14 5.00
N THR A 360 -11.79 12.56 4.90
CA THR A 360 -10.65 11.63 4.99
C THR A 360 -9.94 11.75 6.34
N ARG A 361 -9.44 10.62 6.86
CA ARG A 361 -8.48 10.62 7.97
C ARG A 361 -7.18 9.99 7.50
N PHE A 362 -6.07 10.67 7.77
CA PHE A 362 -4.72 10.23 7.41
C PHE A 362 -3.89 10.05 8.67
N MET A 363 -3.13 8.96 8.74
CA MET A 363 -2.25 8.65 9.86
C MET A 363 -0.91 8.13 9.35
N LEU A 364 0.18 8.61 9.94
CA LEU A 364 1.55 8.15 9.72
C LEU A 364 2.15 7.78 11.08
N ARG A 365 2.61 6.53 11.24
CA ARG A 365 3.09 6.01 12.53
C ARG A 365 4.34 5.15 12.40
N ASP A 366 5.18 5.09 13.43
CA ASP A 366 6.30 4.16 13.55
C ASP A 366 5.90 2.80 14.15
N SER A 367 4.91 2.79 15.05
CA SER A 367 4.33 1.61 15.68
C SER A 367 2.80 1.68 15.69
N VAL A 368 2.15 0.51 15.73
CA VAL A 368 0.69 0.43 15.96
C VAL A 368 0.34 0.73 17.41
N PHE A 369 1.19 0.30 18.35
CA PHE A 369 1.02 0.46 19.79
C PHE A 369 2.10 1.39 20.33
N ASP A 370 1.69 2.42 21.08
CA ASP A 370 2.55 3.46 21.67
C ASP A 370 3.61 4.00 20.69
N PRO A 371 3.19 4.67 19.60
CA PRO A 371 4.11 5.22 18.63
C PRO A 371 5.04 6.28 19.26
N SER A 372 6.32 6.27 18.87
CA SER A 372 7.24 7.38 19.14
C SER A 372 7.15 8.47 18.08
N VAL A 373 6.63 8.10 16.90
CA VAL A 373 6.23 9.03 15.84
C VAL A 373 4.81 8.72 15.42
N ASN A 374 3.92 9.67 15.68
CA ASN A 374 2.54 9.63 15.27
C ASN A 374 2.21 10.97 14.64
N LEU A 375 1.65 10.94 13.45
CA LEU A 375 1.05 12.10 12.82
C LEU A 375 -0.35 11.69 12.39
N THR A 376 -1.35 12.27 13.04
CA THR A 376 -2.75 12.04 12.70
C THR A 376 -3.36 13.34 12.23
N VAL A 377 -4.11 13.26 11.14
CA VAL A 377 -4.96 14.36 10.67
C VAL A 377 -6.36 13.82 10.39
N SER A 378 -7.35 14.36 11.09
CA SER A 378 -8.75 13.93 11.02
C SER A 378 -9.63 14.98 10.31
N ASN A 379 -10.80 14.57 9.82
CA ASN A 379 -11.82 15.45 9.21
C ASN A 379 -11.29 16.30 8.05
N LEU A 380 -10.48 15.71 7.17
CA LEU A 380 -9.91 16.40 6.02
C LEU A 380 -10.98 16.69 4.96
N HIS A 381 -11.16 17.98 4.67
CA HIS A 381 -11.99 18.53 3.58
C HIS A 381 -11.14 19.45 2.71
N ASP A 382 -10.92 19.14 1.42
CA ASP A 382 -10.14 19.94 0.46
C ASP A 382 -9.07 20.85 1.09
N VAL A 383 -8.02 20.23 1.65
CA VAL A 383 -6.97 20.92 2.40
C VAL A 383 -5.66 20.92 1.62
N ASP A 384 -4.92 22.02 1.70
CA ASP A 384 -3.50 22.07 1.39
C ASP A 384 -2.80 22.86 2.51
N LEU A 385 -2.02 22.14 3.31
CA LEU A 385 -1.38 22.62 4.53
C LEU A 385 0.12 22.36 4.49
N ARG A 386 0.88 23.23 5.17
CA ARG A 386 2.30 23.05 5.46
C ARG A 386 2.59 23.44 6.90
N ALA A 387 3.21 22.54 7.64
CA ALA A 387 3.76 22.78 8.96
C ALA A 387 5.28 22.73 8.91
N PHE A 388 5.94 23.64 9.62
CA PHE A 388 7.38 23.68 9.82
C PHE A 388 7.68 23.89 11.30
N TRP A 389 8.72 23.25 11.81
CA TRP A 389 9.08 23.40 13.22
C TRP A 389 10.58 23.31 13.48
N ASN A 390 10.98 24.00 14.54
CA ASN A 390 12.24 23.85 15.23
C ASN A 390 11.95 23.72 16.74
N LEU A 391 11.96 22.49 17.24
CA LEU A 391 11.69 22.16 18.65
C LEU A 391 12.96 22.29 19.50
N SER A 392 13.54 23.49 19.52
CA SER A 392 14.69 23.85 20.36
C SER A 392 14.36 25.03 21.30
N GLN A 393 15.38 25.58 21.96
CA GLN A 393 15.28 26.71 22.87
C GLN A 393 16.36 27.73 22.49
N PRO A 394 16.05 28.80 21.71
CA PRO A 394 14.72 29.18 21.23
C PRO A 394 14.18 28.27 20.13
N GLY A 395 12.86 28.13 20.04
CA GLY A 395 12.17 27.29 19.06
C GLY A 395 11.05 28.01 18.34
N ASN A 396 10.52 27.39 17.28
CA ASN A 396 9.38 27.92 16.53
C ASN A 396 8.51 26.83 15.89
N PHE A 397 7.28 27.21 15.57
CA PHE A 397 6.30 26.44 14.82
C PHE A 397 5.57 27.36 13.86
N THR A 398 5.43 26.92 12.61
CA THR A 398 4.68 27.64 11.57
C THR A 398 3.69 26.67 10.94
N LEU A 399 2.43 27.06 10.88
CA LEU A 399 1.39 26.36 10.13
C LEU A 399 0.85 27.33 9.08
N THR A 400 0.89 26.93 7.81
CA THR A 400 0.28 27.67 6.70
C THR A 400 -0.72 26.78 5.96
N LYS A 401 -1.75 27.42 5.39
CA LYS A 401 -2.76 26.75 4.57
C LYS A 401 -3.12 27.60 3.35
N SER A 402 -3.64 26.96 2.31
CA SER A 402 -4.17 27.66 1.13
C SER A 402 -5.70 27.60 1.02
N ARG A 403 -6.38 26.69 1.74
CA ARG A 403 -7.84 26.51 1.75
C ARG A 403 -8.31 26.05 3.13
N GLY A 404 -9.58 26.34 3.47
CA GLY A 404 -10.18 26.14 4.79
C GLY A 404 -9.65 24.92 5.55
N LEU A 405 -9.21 25.11 6.80
CA LEU A 405 -8.55 24.08 7.60
C LEU A 405 -9.33 23.85 8.88
N VAL A 406 -9.82 22.62 9.06
CA VAL A 406 -10.06 22.04 10.38
C VAL A 406 -8.87 21.12 10.62
N ALA A 407 -7.88 21.59 11.37
CA ALA A 407 -6.67 20.85 11.68
C ALA A 407 -6.79 20.26 13.07
N ASP A 408 -6.82 18.94 13.13
CA ASP A 408 -6.52 18.16 14.33
C ASP A 408 -5.18 17.47 14.04
N LEU A 409 -4.08 18.14 14.37
CA LEU A 409 -2.72 17.68 14.15
C LEU A 409 -2.13 17.25 15.48
N SER A 410 -1.79 15.98 15.62
CA SER A 410 -1.03 15.49 16.76
C SER A 410 0.30 14.95 16.25
N PHE A 411 1.43 15.47 16.78
CA PHE A 411 2.77 15.01 16.46
C PHE A 411 3.58 14.65 17.70
N LYS A 412 4.20 13.47 17.67
CA LYS A 412 5.21 13.03 18.64
C LYS A 412 6.53 12.81 17.92
N LEU A 413 7.62 13.38 18.43
CA LEU A 413 8.97 13.26 17.87
C LEU A 413 9.98 13.09 19.01
N GLY A 414 10.26 11.83 19.37
CA GLY A 414 11.12 11.53 20.53
C GLY A 414 10.42 11.89 21.84
N ASP A 415 11.07 12.72 22.66
CA ASP A 415 10.54 13.26 23.93
C ASP A 415 9.60 14.45 23.73
N TRP A 416 9.59 15.05 22.54
CA TRP A 416 8.69 16.16 22.24
C TRP A 416 7.34 15.66 21.75
N HIS A 417 6.31 16.25 22.31
CA HIS A 417 4.92 16.08 21.95
C HIS A 417 4.35 17.44 21.57
N ALA A 418 3.49 17.44 20.57
CA ALA A 418 2.73 18.61 20.23
C ALA A 418 1.37 18.24 19.66
N ASP A 419 0.36 18.88 20.21
CA ASP A 419 -1.01 18.82 19.73
C ASP A 419 -1.41 20.21 19.25
N VAL A 420 -1.87 20.28 18.02
CA VAL A 420 -2.36 21.49 17.37
C VAL A 420 -3.76 21.19 16.88
N ASN A 421 -4.75 21.53 17.70
CA ASN A 421 -6.15 21.44 17.37
C ASN A 421 -6.65 22.86 17.08
N THR A 422 -6.83 23.19 15.80
CA THR A 422 -7.22 24.54 15.39
C THR A 422 -8.12 24.54 14.17
N ARG A 423 -9.11 25.43 14.17
CA ARG A 423 -9.87 25.81 12.97
C ARG A 423 -9.34 27.14 12.47
N LEU A 424 -8.28 27.06 11.67
CA LEU A 424 -7.68 28.27 11.10
C LEU A 424 -8.59 28.86 10.02
N THR A 425 -9.09 30.06 10.28
CA THR A 425 -9.54 30.96 9.23
C THR A 425 -8.35 31.69 8.58
N SER A 426 -7.34 32.10 9.37
CA SER A 426 -6.09 32.72 8.93
C SER A 426 -5.24 31.81 8.03
N GLU A 427 -4.55 32.39 7.04
CA GLU A 427 -3.64 31.62 6.16
C GLU A 427 -2.40 31.10 6.90
N ARG A 428 -2.10 31.67 8.08
CA ARG A 428 -0.92 31.41 8.87
C ARG A 428 -1.20 31.43 10.37
N LEU A 429 -0.50 30.55 11.09
CA LEU A 429 -0.26 30.60 12.53
C LEU A 429 1.24 30.43 12.75
N PHE A 430 1.87 31.42 13.36
CA PHE A 430 3.28 31.39 13.72
C PHE A 430 3.45 31.55 15.22
N LEU A 431 4.25 30.65 15.80
CA LEU A 431 4.60 30.62 17.21
C LEU A 431 6.11 30.57 17.33
N SER A 432 6.70 31.36 18.22
CA SER A 432 8.12 31.27 18.58
C SER A 432 8.28 31.41 20.09
N TRP A 433 9.25 30.72 20.66
CA TRP A 433 9.41 30.67 22.11
C TRP A 433 10.87 30.62 22.55
N TYR A 434 11.10 31.05 23.78
CA TYR A 434 12.28 30.76 24.57
C TYR A 434 11.85 30.60 26.03
N LEU A 435 11.84 29.36 26.52
CA LEU A 435 11.32 28.99 27.83
C LEU A 435 12.46 28.90 28.85
N ASN A 436 12.78 30.03 29.49
CA ASN A 436 13.83 30.13 30.51
C ASN A 436 13.44 31.14 31.61
N VAL A 437 14.30 31.35 32.61
CA VAL A 437 14.15 32.35 33.69
C VAL A 437 13.82 33.73 33.12
N SER A 438 14.49 34.12 32.04
CA SER A 438 14.08 35.23 31.19
C SER A 438 13.72 34.66 29.84
N GLY A 439 12.45 34.78 29.47
CA GLY A 439 11.89 34.07 28.32
C GLY A 439 10.94 34.92 27.51
N TYR A 440 10.46 34.34 26.42
CA TYR A 440 9.42 34.95 25.60
C TYR A 440 8.53 33.92 24.91
N MET A 441 7.36 34.38 24.51
CA MET A 441 6.48 33.74 23.55
C MET A 441 6.02 34.78 22.54
N PHE A 442 6.03 34.40 21.27
CA PHE A 442 5.60 35.22 20.15
C PHE A 442 4.49 34.49 19.41
N VAL A 443 3.42 35.22 19.07
CA VAL A 443 2.24 34.72 18.38
C VAL A 443 1.89 35.68 17.25
N ASP A 444 1.70 35.13 16.05
CA ASP A 444 1.37 35.91 14.86
C ASP A 444 0.40 35.13 13.97
N THR A 445 -0.70 35.77 13.60
CA THR A 445 -1.73 35.24 12.70
C THR A 445 -1.95 36.14 11.48
N ASP A 446 -1.02 37.07 11.20
CA ASP A 446 -1.13 38.14 10.21
C ASP A 446 -2.46 38.94 10.38
N TRP A 447 -2.86 39.19 11.64
CA TRP A 447 -4.11 39.85 12.04
C TRP A 447 -5.43 39.17 11.58
N GLU A 448 -5.35 37.95 11.05
CA GLU A 448 -6.51 37.15 10.67
C GLU A 448 -6.94 36.22 11.81
N PRO A 449 -8.24 35.91 11.95
CA PRO A 449 -8.72 35.09 13.06
C PRO A 449 -8.27 33.64 12.92
N ALA A 450 -7.96 33.02 14.05
CA ALA A 450 -7.82 31.58 14.25
C ALA A 450 -8.87 31.15 15.29
N THR A 451 -9.81 30.28 14.89
CA THR A 451 -10.91 29.84 15.76
C THR A 451 -10.62 28.48 16.39
N THR A 452 -11.13 28.24 17.60
CA THR A 452 -10.96 27.02 18.40
C THR A 452 -9.51 26.55 18.37
N THR A 453 -8.58 27.39 18.83
CA THR A 453 -7.15 27.12 18.79
C THR A 453 -6.71 26.53 20.11
N GLU A 454 -6.12 25.34 20.08
CA GLU A 454 -5.43 24.71 21.18
C GLU A 454 -4.10 24.18 20.63
N VAL A 455 -3.01 24.82 21.05
CA VAL A 455 -1.65 24.44 20.69
C VAL A 455 -0.91 24.10 21.96
N GLU A 456 -0.48 22.86 22.08
CA GLU A 456 0.44 22.40 23.10
C GLU A 456 1.72 21.93 22.42
N ILE A 457 2.88 22.38 22.91
CA ILE A 457 4.18 21.86 22.49
C ILE A 457 5.02 21.69 23.76
N SER A 458 5.39 20.46 24.08
CA SER A 458 6.10 20.13 25.32
C SER A 458 7.08 18.97 25.15
N SER A 459 8.06 18.91 26.04
CA SER A 459 8.89 17.74 26.34
C SER A 459 8.71 17.34 27.80
N GLU A 460 9.53 16.40 28.30
CA GLU A 460 9.47 15.94 29.70
C GLU A 460 9.66 17.06 30.74
N ASP A 461 10.40 18.13 30.40
CA ASP A 461 10.81 19.16 31.37
C ASP A 461 10.34 20.58 31.02
N LEU A 462 9.91 20.82 29.78
CA LEU A 462 9.65 22.16 29.24
C LEU A 462 8.51 22.14 28.24
N GLY A 463 7.68 23.17 28.22
CA GLY A 463 6.63 23.26 27.21
C GLY A 463 5.79 24.52 27.32
N PHE A 464 4.85 24.66 26.41
CA PHE A 464 3.86 25.71 26.47
C PHE A 464 2.52 25.24 25.91
N ARG A 465 1.46 25.91 26.33
CA ARG A 465 0.11 25.74 25.82
C ARG A 465 -0.48 27.11 25.50
N VAL A 466 -1.11 27.23 24.35
CA VAL A 466 -1.91 28.39 23.93
C VAL A 466 -3.29 27.87 23.57
N SER A 467 -4.32 28.33 24.28
CA SER A 467 -5.71 27.94 24.00
C SER A 467 -6.58 29.19 23.88
N ALA A 468 -7.48 29.25 22.89
CA ALA A 468 -8.43 30.34 22.69
C ALA A 468 -9.63 29.89 21.84
N GLU A 469 -10.83 30.42 22.11
CA GLU A 469 -11.97 30.25 21.21
C GLU A 469 -11.76 31.02 19.90
N THR A 470 -11.20 32.23 19.98
CA THR A 470 -10.77 33.01 18.82
C THR A 470 -9.48 33.75 19.18
N LEU A 471 -8.54 33.82 18.25
CA LEU A 471 -7.26 34.49 18.40
C LEU A 471 -6.89 35.23 17.12
N LYS A 472 -6.55 36.51 17.23
CA LYS A 472 -5.92 37.34 16.20
C LYS A 472 -4.70 37.98 16.83
N ALA A 473 -3.56 37.94 16.14
CA ALA A 473 -2.35 38.58 16.59
C ALA A 473 -1.57 39.16 15.42
N GLU A 474 -0.98 40.32 15.63
CA GLU A 474 0.00 40.94 14.74
C GLU A 474 1.25 41.23 15.58
N ASP A 475 2.32 40.50 15.31
CA ASP A 475 3.59 40.62 16.04
C ASP A 475 3.46 40.58 17.58
N PHE A 476 2.51 39.81 18.13
CA PHE A 476 2.27 39.77 19.57
C PHE A 476 3.40 39.04 20.29
N LEU A 477 4.14 39.77 21.12
CA LEU A 477 5.26 39.26 21.90
C LEU A 477 4.96 39.45 23.38
N ILE A 478 5.06 38.38 24.16
CA ILE A 478 5.08 38.43 25.62
C ILE A 478 6.45 37.97 26.13
N GLN A 479 7.03 38.72 27.05
CA GLN A 479 8.33 38.44 27.65
C GLN A 479 8.22 38.46 29.17
N TRP A 480 9.07 37.70 29.84
CA TRP A 480 9.09 37.63 31.30
C TRP A 480 10.50 37.57 31.88
N VAL A 481 10.59 37.93 33.16
CA VAL A 481 11.76 37.69 34.01
C VAL A 481 11.30 37.14 35.36
N LEU A 482 11.89 36.02 35.80
CA LEU A 482 11.52 35.28 37.02
C LEU A 482 12.28 35.73 38.29
N TRP A 483 12.71 36.99 38.44
CA TRP A 483 13.54 37.38 39.59
C TRP A 483 13.44 38.85 40.09
N PRO A 484 13.27 39.12 41.42
CA PRO A 484 12.91 38.24 42.55
C PRO A 484 11.39 38.27 42.90
N PRO A 485 10.87 37.39 43.78
CA PRO A 485 9.64 36.63 43.49
C PRO A 485 8.34 37.14 44.14
N GLU A 486 7.27 37.13 43.35
CA GLU A 486 5.97 36.46 43.62
C GLU A 486 5.13 36.45 42.32
N ASP A 487 5.35 37.46 41.47
CA ASP A 487 4.67 37.63 40.18
C ASP A 487 5.66 37.71 39.01
N TRP A 488 5.18 37.38 37.82
CA TRP A 488 5.94 37.48 36.58
C TRP A 488 6.09 38.95 36.19
N ASP A 489 7.34 39.42 35.97
CA ASP A 489 7.57 40.72 35.35
C ASP A 489 7.27 40.63 33.85
N LEU A 490 5.98 40.75 33.51
CA LEU A 490 5.48 40.62 32.16
C LEU A 490 5.59 41.94 31.40
N SER A 491 6.23 41.89 30.25
CA SER A 491 6.15 42.94 29.23
C SER A 491 5.58 42.33 27.95
N TRP A 492 4.77 43.12 27.24
CA TRP A 492 4.24 42.69 25.96
C TRP A 492 4.26 43.82 24.93
N SER A 493 4.30 43.45 23.66
CA SER A 493 4.19 44.34 22.50
C SER A 493 3.39 43.69 21.37
N GLY A 494 3.09 44.44 20.32
CA GLY A 494 2.25 43.97 19.21
C GLY A 494 0.77 44.14 19.52
N GLU A 495 -0.07 43.56 18.67
CA GLU A 495 -1.53 43.62 18.78
C GLU A 495 -2.09 42.22 18.98
N ILE A 496 -3.11 42.08 19.84
CA ILE A 496 -3.84 40.83 20.05
C ILE A 496 -5.33 41.10 20.30
N ASP A 497 -6.19 40.29 19.70
CA ASP A 497 -7.64 40.27 19.91
C ASP A 497 -8.08 38.81 20.09
N PHE A 498 -8.86 38.51 21.12
CA PHE A 498 -9.12 37.13 21.51
C PHE A 498 -10.44 36.93 22.27
N VAL A 499 -10.89 35.69 22.28
CA VAL A 499 -11.97 35.17 23.13
C VAL A 499 -11.42 33.98 23.91
N ASP A 500 -11.49 34.05 25.24
CA ASP A 500 -11.06 33.00 26.18
C ASP A 500 -9.62 32.48 25.96
N LEU A 501 -8.66 33.40 25.82
CA LEU A 501 -7.24 33.04 25.68
C LEU A 501 -6.64 32.60 27.02
N SER A 502 -5.89 31.49 27.01
CA SER A 502 -4.95 31.08 28.05
C SER A 502 -3.61 30.74 27.41
N ILE A 503 -2.54 31.31 27.96
CA ILE A 503 -1.16 30.97 27.68
C ILE A 503 -0.56 30.41 28.97
N ASP A 504 -0.06 29.18 28.90
CA ASP A 504 0.55 28.47 30.02
C ASP A 504 1.95 27.99 29.63
N ILE A 505 2.88 27.95 30.59
CA ILE A 505 4.20 27.32 30.42
C ILE A 505 4.29 26.08 31.27
N PHE A 506 5.03 25.09 30.80
CA PHE A 506 5.39 23.91 31.57
C PHE A 506 6.87 23.99 31.95
N SER A 507 7.16 23.83 33.24
CA SER A 507 8.52 23.81 33.77
C SER A 507 8.56 22.98 35.06
N GLU A 508 9.62 22.20 35.25
CA GLU A 508 9.85 21.41 36.48
C GLU A 508 8.65 20.52 36.89
N GLY A 509 7.96 19.95 35.89
CA GLY A 509 6.84 19.03 36.13
C GLY A 509 5.49 19.71 36.42
N SER A 510 5.39 21.04 36.34
CA SER A 510 4.14 21.78 36.59
C SER A 510 3.80 22.78 35.48
N TRP A 511 2.51 22.98 35.24
CA TRP A 511 1.97 24.02 34.37
C TRP A 511 1.73 25.31 35.16
N TYR A 512 2.19 26.43 34.64
CA TYR A 512 2.04 27.76 35.21
C TYR A 512 1.32 28.66 34.22
N HIS A 513 0.25 29.32 34.69
CA HIS A 513 -0.48 30.28 33.89
C HIS A 513 0.32 31.57 33.71
N LEU A 514 0.53 31.97 32.46
CA LEU A 514 1.30 33.16 32.08
C LEU A 514 0.37 34.34 31.78
N TRP A 515 -0.66 34.15 30.97
CA TRP A 515 -1.46 35.26 30.42
C TRP A 515 -2.82 34.82 29.88
N PRO A 516 -3.87 35.67 29.92
CA PRO A 516 -3.95 36.97 30.59
C PRO A 516 -3.87 36.84 32.11
N LEU A 517 -3.16 37.76 32.77
CA LEU A 517 -3.17 37.81 34.24
C LEU A 517 -4.62 37.86 34.73
N SER A 518 -5.01 36.93 35.60
CA SER A 518 -6.32 36.96 36.25
C SER A 518 -6.54 38.37 36.79
N GLN A 519 -7.63 39.03 36.40
CA GLN A 519 -8.02 40.29 37.02
C GLN A 519 -8.15 40.05 38.53
N GLN A 520 -7.17 40.52 39.31
CA GLN A 520 -7.28 40.61 40.76
C GLN A 520 -8.21 41.74 41.15
#